data_AF-A0A3C8C8M8-F1
#
_entry.id   AF-A0A3C8C8M8-F1
#
_cell.length_a   1.000
_cell.length_b   1.000
_cell.length_c   1.000
_cell.angle_alpha   90.00
_cell.angle_beta   90.00
_cell.angle_gamma   90.00
#
_symmetry.space_group_name_H-M   'P 1'
#
loop_
_entity.id
_entity.type
_entity.pdbx_description
1 polymer ?
#
loop_
_entity_poly.entity_id
_entity_poly.type
_entity_poly.pdbx_seq_one_letter_code
_entity_poly.pdbx_strand_id
1 'polypeptide(L)'
;GYIDQFRAKHAEQIVDELEYLKNKLNAKHFMFTDESFPPALFIKLPPMMVERDLDIYWTTLIRFESQLLEPKLWDMAHKSGCRSLYYGLESA
;
A
#
# COMPACT_ATOMS: atom_id res chain seq x y z
N GLY A 1 7.43 23.74 -6.61
CA GLY A 1 6.51 22.59 -6.56
C GLY A 1 7.11 21.59 -5.61
N TYR A 2 6.32 21.07 -4.67
CA TYR A 2 6.78 20.30 -3.50
C TYR A 2 7.23 18.88 -3.90
N ILE A 3 8.27 18.81 -4.73
CA ILE A 3 8.91 17.59 -5.22
C ILE A 3 10.38 17.79 -4.85
N ASP A 4 10.81 17.29 -3.68
CA ASP A 4 12.24 16.94 -3.51
C ASP A 4 12.63 16.18 -2.25
N GLN A 5 11.73 15.93 -1.29
CA GLN A 5 12.06 15.06 -0.16
C GLN A 5 10.89 14.17 0.29
N PHE A 6 10.28 13.45 -0.64
CA PHE A 6 9.55 12.26 -0.21
C PHE A 6 10.61 11.19 0.10
N ARG A 7 11.00 11.05 1.38
CA ARG A 7 11.75 9.89 1.87
C ARG A 7 10.85 8.68 1.80
N ALA A 8 10.52 8.21 0.59
CA ALA A 8 9.94 6.89 0.44
C ALA A 8 10.95 5.92 1.05
N LYS A 9 10.58 5.24 2.14
CA LYS A 9 11.29 4.01 2.52
C LYS A 9 11.33 3.12 1.28
N HIS A 10 12.46 2.47 1.03
CA HIS A 10 12.52 1.52 -0.08
C HIS A 10 11.44 0.46 0.15
N ALA A 11 10.69 0.08 -0.89
CA ALA A 11 9.55 -0.83 -0.75
C ALA A 11 9.90 -2.13 0.00
N GLU A 12 11.13 -2.62 -0.14
CA GLU A 12 11.67 -3.76 0.62
C GLU A 12 11.67 -3.50 2.12
N GLN A 13 12.13 -2.34 2.57
CA GLN A 13 12.13 -1.96 3.97
C GLN A 13 10.71 -1.87 4.54
N ILE A 14 9.74 -1.42 3.74
CA ILE A 14 8.33 -1.39 4.16
C ILE A 14 7.83 -2.83 4.36
N VAL A 15 8.10 -3.73 3.42
CA VAL A 15 7.72 -5.15 3.52
C VAL A 15 8.41 -5.83 4.71
N ASP A 16 9.70 -5.56 4.95
CA ASP A 16 10.45 -6.05 6.11
C ASP A 16 9.81 -5.57 7.43
N GLU A 17 9.42 -4.29 7.49
CA GLU A 17 8.76 -3.71 8.67
C GLU A 17 7.38 -4.31 8.91
N LEU A 18 6.58 -4.50 7.86
CA LEU A 18 5.27 -5.15 7.96
C LEU A 18 5.41 -6.58 8.50
N GLU A 19 6.35 -7.35 7.96
CA GLU A 19 6.66 -8.71 8.41
C GLU A 19 7.11 -8.74 9.87
N TYR A 20 8.03 -7.85 10.24
CA TYR A 20 8.51 -7.71 11.60
C TYR A 20 7.37 -7.38 12.57
N LEU A 21 6.53 -6.38 12.24
CA LEU A 21 5.42 -5.96 13.09
C LEU A 21 4.33 -7.02 13.19
N LYS A 22 3.99 -7.69 12.08
CA LYS A 22 3.07 -8.84 12.06
C LYS A 22 3.51 -9.87 13.08
N ASN A 23 4.77 -10.29 13.02
CA ASN A 23 5.30 -11.35 13.87
C ASN A 23 5.47 -10.90 15.33
N LYS A 24 6.00 -9.70 15.55
CA LYS A 24 6.25 -9.16 16.89
C LYS A 24 4.97 -8.89 17.67
N LEU A 25 3.94 -8.39 17.00
CA LEU A 25 2.69 -7.96 17.63
C LEU A 25 1.54 -8.95 17.43
N ASN A 26 1.78 -10.06 16.71
CA ASN A 26 0.73 -10.95 16.21
C ASN A 26 -0.40 -10.18 15.49
N ALA A 27 0.00 -9.16 14.72
CA ALA A 27 -0.92 -8.23 14.06
C ALA A 27 -1.32 -8.76 12.69
N LYS A 28 -2.64 -8.72 12.39
CA LYS A 28 -3.20 -9.15 11.11
C LYS A 28 -3.66 -7.99 10.22
N HIS A 29 -3.92 -6.82 10.80
CA HIS A 29 -4.52 -5.69 10.11
C HIS A 29 -3.61 -4.46 10.21
N PHE A 30 -3.36 -3.82 9.08
CA PHE A 30 -2.50 -2.65 8.97
C PHE A 30 -3.23 -1.51 8.26
N MET A 31 -2.92 -0.28 8.65
CA MET A 31 -3.34 0.91 7.93
C MET A 31 -2.11 1.72 7.58
N PHE A 32 -1.92 2.02 6.30
CA PHE A 32 -0.97 3.04 5.89
C PHE A 32 -1.59 4.40 6.16
N THR A 33 -0.93 5.18 7.02
CA THR A 33 -1.46 6.43 7.57
C THR A 33 -1.08 7.67 6.79
N ASP A 34 -0.39 7.52 5.66
CA ASP A 34 0.02 8.65 4.82
C ASP A 34 -1.19 9.42 4.28
N GLU A 35 -1.14 10.75 4.32
CA GLU A 35 -2.21 11.63 3.81
C GLU A 35 -2.44 11.47 2.29
N SER A 36 -1.46 10.91 1.58
CA SER A 36 -1.55 10.54 0.18
C SER A 36 -0.62 9.37 -0.10
N PHE A 37 -1.15 8.15 -0.09
CA PHE A 37 -0.35 6.97 -0.37
C PHE A 37 0.25 7.03 -1.78
N PRO A 38 1.58 6.91 -1.94
CA PRO A 38 2.21 7.05 -3.25
C PRO A 38 1.78 5.96 -4.23
N PRO A 39 1.30 6.30 -5.44
CA PRO A 39 0.89 5.31 -6.43
C PRO A 39 1.99 4.33 -6.83
N ALA A 40 3.24 4.80 -6.87
CA ALA A 40 4.40 3.94 -7.13
C ALA A 40 4.58 2.84 -6.07
N LEU A 41 4.27 3.12 -4.79
CA LEU A 41 4.27 2.11 -3.74
C LEU A 41 3.06 1.19 -3.85
N PHE A 42 1.89 1.72 -4.25
CA PHE A 42 0.70 0.91 -4.51
C PHE A 42 0.92 -0.12 -5.61
N ILE A 43 1.73 0.20 -6.63
CA ILE A 43 2.13 -0.73 -7.68
C ILE A 43 3.17 -1.74 -7.16
N LYS A 44 4.16 -1.27 -6.39
CA LYS A 44 5.35 -2.06 -6.05
C LYS A 44 5.15 -3.01 -4.85
N LEU A 45 4.39 -2.61 -3.83
CA LEU A 45 4.26 -3.39 -2.59
C LEU A 45 3.45 -4.68 -2.76
N PRO A 46 2.27 -4.69 -3.41
CA PRO A 46 1.41 -5.87 -3.43
C PRO A 46 2.07 -7.16 -3.97
N PRO A 47 2.82 -7.14 -5.09
CA PRO A 47 3.53 -8.34 -5.54
C PRO A 47 4.53 -8.87 -4.51
N MET A 48 5.30 -7.98 -3.88
CA MET A 48 6.31 -8.35 -2.87
C MET A 48 5.66 -8.95 -1.62
N MET A 49 4.52 -8.39 -1.19
CA MET A 49 3.77 -8.90 -0.04
C MET A 49 3.20 -10.30 -0.31
N VAL A 50 2.76 -10.57 -1.54
CA VAL A 50 2.30 -11.91 -1.97
C VAL A 50 3.46 -12.89 -2.06
N GLU A 51 4.59 -12.48 -2.64
CA GLU A 51 5.79 -13.31 -2.77
C GLU A 51 6.32 -13.78 -1.42
N ARG A 52 6.25 -12.91 -0.40
CA ARG A 52 6.67 -13.23 0.97
C ARG A 52 5.59 -13.88 1.84
N ASP A 53 4.42 -14.15 1.26
CA ASP A 53 3.27 -14.71 1.99
C ASP A 53 2.99 -13.96 3.31
N LEU A 54 2.97 -12.63 3.24
CA LEU A 54 2.78 -11.82 4.45
C LEU A 54 1.45 -12.12 5.11
N ASP A 55 0.43 -12.56 4.37
CA ASP A 55 -0.88 -12.96 4.90
C ASP A 55 -1.39 -11.93 5.94
N ILE A 56 -1.50 -10.67 5.52
CA ILE A 56 -2.05 -9.57 6.30
C ILE A 56 -3.20 -8.92 5.54
N TYR A 57 -4.04 -8.16 6.24
CA TYR A 57 -5.02 -7.26 5.63
C TYR A 57 -4.56 -5.82 5.78
N TRP A 58 -4.77 -5.01 4.75
CA TRP A 58 -4.33 -3.62 4.77
C TRP A 58 -5.31 -2.66 4.12
N THR A 59 -5.23 -1.42 4.58
CA THR A 59 -6.04 -0.27 4.14
C THR A 59 -5.15 0.94 3.93
N THR A 60 -5.51 1.80 2.98
CA THR A 60 -4.78 3.05 2.74
C THR A 60 -5.70 4.17 2.25
N LEU A 61 -5.22 5.41 2.35
CA LEU A 61 -5.80 6.60 1.73
C LEU A 61 -5.09 6.88 0.41
N ILE A 62 -5.83 6.96 -0.69
CA ILE A 62 -5.26 7.13 -2.03
C ILE A 62 -6.06 8.11 -2.88
N ARG A 63 -5.39 8.75 -3.83
CA ARG A 63 -5.99 9.67 -4.79
C ARG A 63 -6.36 8.97 -6.09
N PHE A 64 -7.21 9.60 -6.89
CA PHE A 64 -7.46 9.17 -8.26
C PHE A 64 -6.25 9.46 -9.14
N GLU A 65 -5.70 8.42 -9.75
CA GLU A 65 -4.41 8.46 -10.43
C GLU A 65 -4.49 7.59 -11.69
N SER A 66 -4.14 8.14 -12.85
CA SER A 66 -4.29 7.46 -14.15
C SER A 66 -3.46 6.17 -14.25
N GLN A 67 -2.32 6.12 -13.56
CA GLN A 67 -1.46 4.93 -13.44
C GLN A 67 -2.11 3.76 -12.70
N LEU A 68 -3.20 3.98 -11.96
CA LEU A 68 -3.92 2.95 -11.20
C LEU A 68 -5.18 2.46 -11.92
N LEU A 69 -5.38 2.79 -13.20
CA LEU A 69 -6.59 2.39 -13.94
C LEU A 69 -6.60 0.93 -14.40
N GLU A 70 -5.44 0.26 -14.40
CA GLU A 70 -5.30 -1.12 -14.88
C GLU A 70 -5.98 -2.13 -13.92
N PRO A 71 -6.97 -2.92 -14.36
CA PRO A 71 -7.67 -3.88 -13.50
C PRO A 71 -6.75 -4.89 -12.78
N LYS A 72 -5.71 -5.38 -13.46
CA LYS A 72 -4.78 -6.38 -12.88
C LYS A 72 -4.03 -5.87 -11.64
N LEU A 73 -3.84 -4.56 -11.53
CA LEU A 73 -3.20 -3.94 -10.39
C LEU A 73 -4.11 -4.06 -9.15
N TRP A 74 -5.42 -3.91 -9.32
CA TRP A 74 -6.41 -4.10 -8.25
C TRP A 74 -6.55 -5.56 -7.83
N ASP A 75 -6.51 -6.49 -8.79
CA ASP A 75 -6.48 -7.93 -8.49
C ASP A 75 -5.27 -8.28 -7.63
N MET A 76 -4.10 -7.72 -7.96
CA MET A 76 -2.88 -7.92 -7.18
C MET A 76 -2.96 -7.27 -5.79
N ALA A 77 -3.51 -6.05 -5.69
CA ALA A 77 -3.73 -5.40 -4.40
C ALA A 77 -4.68 -6.22 -3.51
N HIS A 78 -5.78 -6.73 -4.06
CA HIS A 78 -6.70 -7.61 -3.33
C HIS A 78 -6.01 -8.91 -2.89
N LYS A 79 -5.20 -9.53 -3.76
CA LYS A 79 -4.43 -10.74 -3.46
C LYS A 79 -3.41 -10.52 -2.35
N SER A 80 -2.78 -9.35 -2.28
CA SER A 80 -1.86 -9.00 -1.19
C SER A 80 -2.54 -8.63 0.13
N GLY A 81 -3.89 -8.63 0.16
CA GLY A 81 -4.67 -8.36 1.36
C GLY A 81 -5.27 -6.97 1.45
N CYS A 82 -5.29 -6.18 0.38
CA CYS A 82 -6.03 -4.91 0.38
C CYS A 82 -7.53 -5.19 0.57
N ARG A 83 -8.18 -4.50 1.52
CA ARG A 83 -9.61 -4.71 1.83
C ARG A 83 -10.44 -3.44 1.79
N SER A 84 -9.84 -2.31 2.08
CA SER A 84 -10.51 -1.01 2.00
C SER A 84 -9.57 0.07 1.53
N LEU A 85 -10.14 1.07 0.87
CA LEU A 85 -9.46 2.25 0.36
C LEU A 85 -10.30 3.47 0.73
N TYR A 86 -9.63 4.52 1.19
CA TYR A 86 -10.25 5.83 1.30
C TYR A 86 -9.84 6.64 0.07
N TYR A 87 -10.81 7.17 -0.67
CA TYR A 87 -10.57 8.04 -1.83
C TYR A 87 -10.96 9.48 -1.51
N GLY A 88 -10.04 10.42 -1.75
CA GLY A 88 -10.33 11.85 -1.73
C GLY A 88 -10.94 12.29 -3.06
N LEU A 89 -12.28 12.42 -3.12
CA LEU A 89 -12.99 12.97 -4.29
C LEU A 89 -12.97 14.50 -4.32
N GLU A 90 -12.99 15.15 -3.15
CA GLU A 90 -13.01 16.61 -2.92
C GLU A 90 -14.22 17.38 -3.52
N SER A 91 -14.62 17.13 -4.77
CA SER A 91 -15.83 17.67 -5.41
C SER A 91 -16.24 16.85 -6.64
N ALA A 92 -17.52 16.87 -7.04
CA ALA A 92 -18.10 16.11 -8.17
C ALA A 92 -18.72 17.02 -9.23
#